data_AF-A0A9D1FHH9-F1
#
_entry.id   AF-A0A9D1FHH9-F1
#
_cell.length_a   1.000
_cell.length_b   1.000
_cell.length_c   1.000
_cell.angle_alpha   90.00
_cell.angle_beta   90.00
_cell.angle_gamma   90.00
#
_symmetry.space_group_name_H-M   'P 1'
#
loop_
_entity.id
_entity.type
_entity.pdbx_description
1 polymer ?
#
loop_
_entity_poly.entity_id
_entity_poly.type
_entity_poly.pdbx_seq_one_letter_code
_entity_poly.pdbx_strand_id
1 'polypeptide(L)'
;MANFIQKTVANFANDNGKFLFINAAIGWFLASAAQTFGIMTNKKIDKEDKKFLVPQEVFDGLSNIGLYAIITAPLMNMTDKLIDKGVISFRNVDKNSAEFKSLKGGAAVLASFVGGIVSTNILTPMIRNKLGTVAQRKAFKQKIQDAMPTYNFNYQPLFRKSQDNTPLRISNYINFAKSKNLKI
;
A
#
# COMPACT_ATOMS: atom_id res chain seq x y z
N MET A 1 22.58 -18.99 21.73
CA MET A 1 22.53 -18.39 20.37
C MET A 1 22.25 -19.45 19.29
N ALA A 2 23.07 -20.51 19.17
CA ALA A 2 22.93 -21.55 18.12
C ALA A 2 21.55 -22.26 18.11
N ASN A 3 21.01 -22.62 19.28
CA ASN A 3 19.70 -23.27 19.38
C ASN A 3 18.52 -22.37 18.97
N PHE A 4 18.63 -21.05 19.15
CA PHE A 4 17.57 -20.12 18.72
C PHE A 4 17.58 -19.95 17.20
N ILE A 5 18.76 -19.76 16.62
CA ILE A 5 18.92 -19.67 15.16
C ILE A 5 18.51 -20.98 14.49
N GLN A 6 18.94 -22.15 14.99
CA GLN A 6 18.51 -23.44 14.45
C GLN A 6 17.01 -23.66 14.57
N LYS A 7 16.38 -23.34 15.71
CA LYS A 7 14.93 -23.50 15.89
C LYS A 7 14.14 -22.55 15.00
N THR A 8 14.67 -21.35 14.77
CA THR A 8 14.10 -20.33 13.89
C THR A 8 14.21 -20.78 12.42
N VAL A 9 15.40 -21.24 11.98
CA VAL A 9 15.65 -21.79 10.65
C VAL A 9 14.83 -23.07 10.40
N ALA A 10 14.70 -23.96 11.39
CA ALA A 10 13.90 -25.17 11.29
C ALA A 10 12.39 -24.85 11.22
N ASN A 11 11.91 -23.85 11.95
CA ASN A 11 10.54 -23.35 11.82
C ASN A 11 10.32 -22.70 10.43
N PHE A 12 11.34 -22.04 9.88
CA PHE A 12 11.27 -21.44 8.55
C PHE A 12 11.32 -22.46 7.42
N ALA A 13 12.08 -23.55 7.57
CA ALA A 13 12.14 -24.64 6.59
C ALA A 13 10.86 -25.50 6.55
N ASN A 14 10.09 -25.51 7.63
CA ASN A 14 8.85 -26.29 7.72
C ASN A 14 7.62 -25.57 7.14
N ASP A 15 7.65 -24.25 6.98
CA ASP A 15 6.55 -23.46 6.42
C ASP A 15 7.07 -22.25 5.61
N ASN A 16 7.60 -22.56 4.42
CA ASN A 16 8.23 -21.59 3.53
C ASN A 16 7.28 -20.43 3.15
N GLY A 17 5.97 -20.71 3.06
CA GLY A 17 4.96 -19.71 2.73
C GLY A 17 4.79 -18.69 3.85
N LYS A 18 4.59 -19.15 5.10
CA LYS A 18 4.48 -18.23 6.25
C LYS A 18 5.78 -17.49 6.51
N PHE A 19 6.93 -18.14 6.29
CA PHE A 19 8.22 -17.47 6.38
C PHE A 19 8.31 -16.28 5.42
N LEU A 20 8.04 -16.50 4.14
CA LEU A 20 8.11 -15.43 3.14
C LEU A 20 7.14 -14.29 3.48
N PHE A 21 5.93 -14.64 3.93
CA PHE A 21 4.93 -13.67 4.38
C PHE A 21 5.43 -12.79 5.54
N ILE A 22 5.98 -13.39 6.60
CA ILE A 22 6.49 -12.66 7.77
C ILE A 22 7.71 -11.82 7.39
N ASN A 23 8.63 -12.37 6.60
CA ASN A 23 9.83 -11.64 6.17
C ASN A 23 9.47 -10.43 5.29
N ALA A 24 8.50 -10.56 4.39
CA ALA A 24 8.00 -9.44 3.60
C ALA A 24 7.41 -8.33 4.49
N ALA A 25 6.59 -8.71 5.48
CA ALA A 25 6.01 -7.76 6.44
C ALA A 25 7.09 -7.04 7.27
N ILE A 26 8.12 -7.75 7.73
CA ILE A 26 9.26 -7.16 8.45
C ILE A 26 10.02 -6.19 7.53
N GLY A 27 10.25 -6.55 6.27
CA GLY A 27 10.91 -5.70 5.29
C GLY A 27 10.18 -4.36 5.10
N TRP A 28 8.86 -4.39 4.93
CA TRP A 28 8.07 -3.15 4.84
C TRP A 28 8.04 -2.36 6.14
N PHE A 29 7.99 -3.03 7.29
CA PHE A 29 8.07 -2.36 8.58
C PHE A 29 9.39 -1.57 8.72
N LEU A 30 10.52 -2.22 8.45
CA LEU A 30 11.83 -1.60 8.51
C LEU A 30 11.96 -0.44 7.50
N ALA A 31 11.42 -0.61 6.29
CA ALA A 31 11.43 0.43 5.27
C ALA A 31 10.63 1.68 5.70
N SER A 32 9.40 1.49 6.20
CA SER A 32 8.56 2.59 6.70
C SER A 32 9.20 3.27 7.93
N ALA A 33 9.80 2.50 8.83
CA ALA A 33 10.54 3.04 9.98
C ALA A 33 11.74 3.88 9.53
N ALA A 34 12.52 3.40 8.55
CA ALA A 34 13.66 4.13 8.01
C ALA A 34 13.23 5.43 7.31
N GLN A 35 12.16 5.39 6.50
CA GLN A 35 11.60 6.56 5.83
C GLN A 35 11.10 7.61 6.85
N THR A 36 10.35 7.16 7.86
CA THR A 36 9.84 8.00 8.94
C THR A 36 10.99 8.67 9.70
N PHE A 37 12.01 7.89 10.08
CA PHE A 37 13.20 8.41 10.76
C PHE A 37 13.98 9.40 9.89
N GLY A 38 14.14 9.10 8.60
CA GLY A 38 14.75 10.00 7.62
C GLY A 38 14.07 11.37 7.57
N ILE A 39 12.73 11.40 7.51
CA ILE A 39 11.96 12.66 7.52
C ILE A 39 12.13 13.41 8.84
N MET A 40 12.09 12.71 9.98
CA MET A 40 12.24 13.33 11.30
C MET A 40 13.60 14.01 11.47
N THR A 41 14.68 13.35 11.05
CA THR A 41 16.07 13.83 11.19
C THR A 41 16.48 14.83 10.11
N ASN A 42 15.73 14.92 9.01
CA ASN A 42 16.07 15.83 7.92
C ASN A 42 15.88 17.30 8.33
N LYS A 43 16.97 18.07 8.33
CA LYS A 43 16.98 19.50 8.68
C LYS A 43 16.42 20.40 7.59
N LYS A 44 16.30 19.91 6.35
CA LYS A 44 15.77 20.65 5.20
C LYS A 44 14.24 20.65 5.14
N ILE A 45 13.58 19.81 5.93
CA ILE A 45 12.12 19.73 6.03
C ILE A 45 11.69 20.54 7.24
N ASP A 46 10.76 21.48 7.06
CA ASP A 46 10.26 22.30 8.15
C ASP A 46 9.45 21.48 9.17
N LYS A 47 9.38 21.97 10.41
CA LYS A 47 8.63 21.31 11.49
C LYS A 47 7.14 21.19 11.18
N GLU A 48 6.56 22.13 10.44
CA GLU A 48 5.16 22.04 10.03
C GLU A 48 4.94 20.93 9.01
N ASP A 49 5.80 20.83 8.00
CA ASP A 49 5.71 19.78 6.97
C ASP A 49 5.87 18.38 7.58
N LYS A 50 6.75 18.22 8.58
CA LYS A 50 6.93 16.95 9.30
C LYS A 50 5.65 16.43 9.95
N LYS A 51 4.79 17.32 10.47
CA LYS A 51 3.51 16.94 11.09
C LYS A 51 2.54 16.33 10.08
N PHE A 52 2.71 16.62 8.79
CA PHE A 52 1.90 16.03 7.73
C PHE A 52 2.58 14.81 7.11
N LEU A 53 3.90 14.84 6.92
CA LEU A 53 4.64 13.79 6.22
C LEU A 53 4.84 12.54 7.08
N VAL A 54 5.15 12.68 8.37
CA VAL A 54 5.40 11.54 9.27
C VAL A 54 4.16 10.63 9.38
N PRO A 55 2.94 11.14 9.64
CA PRO A 55 1.76 10.29 9.64
C PRO A 55 1.54 9.61 8.29
N GLN A 56 1.81 10.28 7.17
CA GLN A 56 1.63 9.70 5.83
C GLN A 56 2.53 8.49 5.59
N GLU A 57 3.81 8.54 5.96
CA GLU A 57 4.72 7.40 5.81
C GLU A 57 4.38 6.23 6.73
N VAL A 58 3.91 6.53 7.95
CA VAL A 58 3.40 5.51 8.87
C VAL A 58 2.14 4.85 8.29
N PHE A 59 1.21 5.64 7.76
CA PHE A 59 0.00 5.11 7.13
C PHE A 59 0.30 4.31 5.86
N ASP A 60 1.30 4.69 5.07
CA ASP A 60 1.71 3.94 3.89
C ASP A 60 2.28 2.57 4.28
N GLY A 61 3.16 2.54 5.29
CA GLY A 61 3.69 1.29 5.85
C GLY A 61 2.61 0.38 6.41
N LEU A 62 1.68 0.94 7.20
CA LEU A 62 0.55 0.21 7.76
C LEU A 62 -0.40 -0.33 6.67
N SER A 63 -0.68 0.47 5.65
CA SER A 63 -1.54 0.07 4.54
C SER A 63 -0.92 -1.08 3.77
N ASN A 64 0.39 -1.00 3.44
CA ASN A 64 1.11 -2.07 2.76
C ASN A 64 1.09 -3.38 3.56
N ILE A 65 1.44 -3.35 4.85
CA ILE A 65 1.48 -4.55 5.69
C ILE A 65 0.08 -5.12 5.93
N GLY A 66 -0.88 -4.27 6.31
CA GLY A 66 -2.24 -4.69 6.63
C GLY A 66 -2.96 -5.27 5.43
N LEU A 67 -2.88 -4.62 4.28
CA LEU A 67 -3.51 -5.08 3.06
C LEU A 67 -2.83 -6.35 2.51
N TYR A 68 -1.51 -6.43 2.66
CA TYR A 68 -0.78 -7.66 2.35
C TYR A 68 -1.27 -8.82 3.20
N ALA A 69 -1.46 -8.63 4.50
CA ALA A 69 -2.02 -9.66 5.38
C ALA A 69 -3.43 -10.07 4.98
N ILE A 70 -4.30 -9.09 4.71
CA ILE A 70 -5.72 -9.31 4.37
C ILE A 70 -5.87 -10.08 3.05
N ILE A 71 -5.02 -9.84 2.06
CA ILE A 71 -5.11 -10.51 0.75
C ILE A 71 -4.34 -11.83 0.74
N THR A 72 -3.12 -11.84 1.27
CA THR A 72 -2.20 -12.95 1.12
C THR A 72 -2.53 -14.12 2.03
N ALA A 73 -2.87 -13.88 3.30
CA ALA A 73 -3.14 -14.98 4.23
C ALA A 73 -4.36 -15.83 3.82
N PRO A 74 -5.50 -15.26 3.39
CA PRO A 74 -6.62 -16.04 2.87
C PRO A 74 -6.27 -16.79 1.59
N LEU A 75 -5.49 -16.18 0.69
CA LEU A 75 -5.08 -16.79 -0.57
C LEU A 75 -4.19 -18.01 -0.32
N MET A 76 -3.21 -17.91 0.58
CA MET A 76 -2.38 -19.04 1.00
C MET A 76 -3.22 -20.17 1.62
N ASN A 77 -4.12 -19.83 2.56
CA ASN A 77 -5.00 -20.81 3.18
C ASN A 77 -5.94 -21.50 2.17
N MET A 78 -6.39 -20.77 1.14
CA MET A 78 -7.21 -21.33 0.07
C MET A 78 -6.38 -22.30 -0.79
N THR A 79 -5.17 -21.92 -1.17
CA THR A 79 -4.23 -22.79 -1.89
C THR A 79 -3.97 -24.08 -1.11
N ASP A 80 -3.70 -23.99 0.20
CA ASP A 80 -3.50 -25.16 1.05
C ASP A 80 -4.71 -26.08 1.05
N LYS A 81 -5.93 -25.52 1.20
CA LYS A 81 -7.18 -26.29 1.14
C LYS A 81 -7.41 -26.94 -0.22
N LEU A 82 -7.05 -26.28 -1.32
CA LEU A 82 -7.19 -26.83 -2.67
C LEU A 82 -6.21 -27.99 -2.91
N ILE A 83 -5.00 -27.91 -2.35
CA ILE A 83 -4.01 -28.98 -2.37
C ILE A 83 -4.48 -30.17 -1.52
N ASP A 84 -4.97 -29.91 -0.30
CA ASP A 84 -5.41 -30.96 0.62
C ASP A 84 -6.63 -31.72 0.08
N LYS A 85 -7.56 -31.00 -0.57
CA LYS A 85 -8.72 -31.59 -1.28
C LYS A 85 -8.33 -32.33 -2.57
N GLY A 86 -7.08 -32.22 -3.02
CA GLY A 86 -6.61 -32.82 -4.27
C GLY A 86 -7.10 -32.13 -5.53
N VAL A 87 -7.70 -30.94 -5.42
CA VAL A 87 -8.05 -30.11 -6.59
C VAL A 87 -6.77 -29.66 -7.30
N ILE A 88 -5.76 -29.26 -6.53
CA ILE A 88 -4.39 -29.09 -7.00
C ILE A 88 -3.63 -30.33 -6.54
N SER A 89 -3.06 -31.09 -7.47
CA SER A 89 -2.37 -32.34 -7.18
C SER A 89 -0.96 -32.34 -7.76
N PHE A 90 0.00 -32.79 -6.95
CA PHE A 90 1.36 -33.06 -7.40
C PHE A 90 1.42 -34.53 -7.84
N ARG A 91 1.52 -34.76 -9.15
CA ARG A 91 1.52 -36.11 -9.73
C ARG A 91 2.69 -36.92 -9.20
N ASN A 92 2.44 -38.19 -8.87
CA ASN A 92 3.45 -39.17 -8.45
C ASN A 92 4.24 -38.82 -7.17
N VAL A 93 3.71 -37.93 -6.33
CA VAL A 93 4.33 -37.59 -5.04
C VAL A 93 3.43 -38.08 -3.90
N ASP A 94 4.01 -38.87 -2.98
CA ASP A 94 3.30 -39.32 -1.78
C ASP A 94 2.99 -38.11 -0.86
N LYS A 95 1.73 -37.97 -0.44
CA LYS A 95 1.26 -36.90 0.46
C LYS A 95 2.02 -36.84 1.79
N ASN A 96 2.58 -37.97 2.24
CA ASN A 96 3.34 -38.05 3.48
C ASN A 96 4.84 -37.73 3.30
N SER A 97 5.31 -37.64 2.06
CA SER A 97 6.72 -37.39 1.76
C SER A 97 7.14 -35.96 2.12
N ALA A 98 8.44 -35.80 2.41
CA ALA A 98 9.06 -34.48 2.57
C ALA A 98 8.94 -33.63 1.30
N GLU A 99 8.97 -34.28 0.12
CA GLU A 99 8.80 -33.64 -1.18
C GLU A 99 7.41 -32.99 -1.32
N PHE A 100 6.33 -33.69 -0.95
CA PHE A 100 4.98 -33.12 -0.98
C PHE A 100 4.85 -31.89 -0.08
N LYS A 101 5.42 -31.94 1.13
CA LYS A 101 5.43 -30.80 2.07
C LYS A 101 6.18 -29.61 1.47
N SER A 102 7.32 -29.86 0.83
CA SER A 102 8.09 -28.82 0.13
C SER A 102 7.31 -28.20 -1.04
N LEU A 103 6.68 -29.03 -1.88
CA LEU A 103 5.85 -28.56 -3.01
C LEU A 103 4.62 -27.77 -2.54
N LYS A 104 3.94 -28.22 -1.48
CA LYS A 104 2.85 -27.48 -0.85
C LYS A 104 3.33 -26.12 -0.33
N GLY A 105 4.48 -26.10 0.36
CA GLY A 105 5.12 -24.86 0.80
C GLY A 105 5.48 -23.93 -0.36
N GLY A 106 5.98 -24.47 -1.48
CA GLY A 106 6.27 -23.71 -2.70
C GLY A 106 5.02 -23.12 -3.36
N ALA A 107 3.92 -23.87 -3.38
CA ALA A 107 2.63 -23.35 -3.86
C ALA A 107 2.09 -22.22 -2.96
N ALA A 108 2.23 -22.35 -1.64
CA ALA A 108 1.90 -21.27 -0.70
C ALA A 108 2.79 -20.02 -0.91
N VAL A 109 4.08 -20.20 -1.22
CA VAL A 109 4.99 -19.11 -1.61
C VAL A 109 4.51 -18.40 -2.87
N LEU A 110 4.17 -19.12 -3.94
CA LEU A 110 3.63 -18.52 -5.18
C LEU A 110 2.32 -17.78 -4.93
N ALA A 111 1.42 -18.36 -4.14
CA ALA A 111 0.19 -17.71 -3.72
C ALA A 111 0.49 -16.41 -2.97
N SER A 112 1.49 -16.41 -2.09
CA SER A 112 1.89 -15.21 -1.35
C SER A 112 2.50 -14.11 -2.23
N PHE A 113 3.22 -14.50 -3.28
CA PHE A 113 3.78 -13.58 -4.26
C PHE A 113 2.68 -12.90 -5.08
N VAL A 114 1.71 -13.67 -5.57
CA VAL A 114 0.54 -13.13 -6.30
C VAL A 114 -0.29 -12.21 -5.41
N GLY A 115 -0.56 -12.64 -4.16
CA GLY A 115 -1.24 -11.81 -3.17
C GLY A 115 -0.50 -10.50 -2.89
N GLY A 116 0.84 -10.57 -2.82
CA GLY A 116 1.74 -9.43 -2.73
C GLY A 116 1.54 -8.42 -3.84
N ILE A 117 1.65 -8.84 -5.10
CA ILE A 117 1.49 -7.96 -6.28
C ILE A 117 0.13 -7.26 -6.27
N VAL A 118 -0.94 -8.02 -6.02
CA VAL A 118 -2.31 -7.48 -6.00
C VAL A 118 -2.46 -6.47 -4.87
N SER A 119 -1.97 -6.80 -3.68
CA SER A 119 -2.00 -5.89 -2.53
C SER A 119 -1.24 -4.59 -2.80
N THR A 120 0.03 -4.66 -3.19
CA THR A 120 0.92 -3.50 -3.24
C THR A 120 0.68 -2.61 -4.45
N ASN A 121 0.34 -3.20 -5.61
CA ASN A 121 0.28 -2.45 -6.86
C ASN A 121 -1.14 -2.07 -7.28
N ILE A 122 -2.16 -2.71 -6.70
CA ILE A 122 -3.58 -2.46 -7.05
C ILE A 122 -4.31 -1.86 -5.86
N LEU A 123 -4.43 -2.60 -4.75
CA LEU A 123 -5.28 -2.13 -3.65
C LEU A 123 -4.64 -0.99 -2.85
N THR A 124 -3.33 -1.02 -2.61
CA THR A 124 -2.64 0.03 -1.85
C THR A 124 -2.80 1.42 -2.51
N PRO A 125 -2.55 1.62 -3.82
CA PRO A 125 -2.78 2.92 -4.43
C PRO A 125 -4.25 3.35 -4.40
N MET A 126 -5.22 2.42 -4.45
CA MET A 126 -6.65 2.76 -4.29
C MET A 126 -6.97 3.31 -2.90
N ILE A 127 -6.45 2.66 -1.85
CA ILE A 127 -6.63 3.09 -0.47
C ILE A 127 -5.91 4.42 -0.23
N ARG A 128 -4.65 4.52 -0.70
CA ARG A 128 -3.85 5.75 -0.62
C ARG A 128 -4.51 6.91 -1.36
N ASN A 129 -5.14 6.68 -2.51
CA ASN A 129 -5.87 7.71 -3.24
C ASN A 129 -7.11 8.21 -2.48
N LYS A 130 -7.89 7.31 -1.88
CA LYS A 130 -9.04 7.71 -1.05
C LYS A 130 -8.61 8.51 0.18
N LEU A 131 -7.54 8.08 0.85
CA LEU A 131 -7.00 8.78 2.03
C LEU A 131 -6.35 10.11 1.66
N GLY A 132 -5.58 10.16 0.57
CA GLY A 132 -4.96 11.37 0.04
C GLY A 132 -5.99 12.43 -0.31
N THR A 133 -7.16 12.04 -0.83
CA THR A 133 -8.26 12.97 -1.11
C THR A 133 -8.83 13.58 0.17
N VAL A 134 -8.94 12.80 1.25
CA VAL A 134 -9.42 13.30 2.56
C VAL A 134 -8.38 14.20 3.23
N ALA A 135 -7.11 13.82 3.17
CA ALA A 135 -6.00 14.62 3.71
C ALA A 135 -5.83 15.93 2.93
N GLN A 136 -5.88 15.90 1.59
CA GLN A 136 -5.89 17.10 0.75
C GLN A 136 -7.07 18.01 1.06
N ARG A 137 -8.28 17.47 1.25
CA ARG A 137 -9.46 18.28 1.60
C ARG A 137 -9.32 18.96 2.96
N LYS A 138 -8.71 18.30 3.96
CA LYS A 138 -8.42 18.90 5.27
C LYS A 138 -7.34 19.98 5.17
N ALA A 139 -6.23 19.69 4.48
CA ALA A 139 -5.15 20.66 4.27
C ALA A 139 -5.59 21.87 3.43
N PHE A 140 -6.44 21.66 2.40
CA PHE A 140 -7.01 22.74 1.59
C PHE A 140 -8.01 23.60 2.39
N LYS A 141 -8.86 22.99 3.22
CA LYS A 141 -9.74 23.73 4.14
C LYS A 141 -8.94 24.57 5.13
N GLN A 142 -7.86 24.02 5.68
CA GLN A 142 -6.97 24.72 6.61
C GLN A 142 -6.29 25.92 5.93
N LYS A 143 -5.70 25.73 4.74
CA LYS A 143 -5.07 26.83 3.97
C LYS A 143 -6.05 27.93 3.56
N ILE A 144 -7.33 27.61 3.32
CA ILE A 144 -8.36 28.62 3.11
C ILE A 144 -8.69 29.37 4.41
N GLN A 145 -8.68 28.69 5.56
CA GLN A 145 -9.02 29.28 6.84
C GLN A 145 -7.91 30.19 7.38
N ASP A 146 -6.64 29.84 7.15
CA ASP A 146 -5.47 30.62 7.58
C ASP A 146 -5.16 31.81 6.64
N ALA A 147 -5.66 31.78 5.39
CA ALA A 147 -5.47 32.84 4.40
C ALA A 147 -6.59 33.91 4.38
N MET A 148 -7.57 33.83 5.27
CA MET A 148 -8.65 34.82 5.36
C MET A 148 -8.33 35.88 6.44
N PRO A 149 -7.89 37.10 6.07
CA PRO A 149 -8.04 38.23 6.99
C PRO A 149 -9.55 38.43 7.23
N THR A 150 -9.95 38.91 8.41
CA THR A 150 -11.35 39.24 8.70
C THR A 150 -11.86 40.22 7.64
N TYR A 151 -12.62 39.75 6.65
CA TYR A 151 -13.14 40.60 5.59
C TYR A 151 -14.59 40.30 5.27
N ASN A 152 -15.26 41.42 5.02
CA ASN A 152 -16.68 41.70 4.88
C ASN A 152 -17.45 40.75 3.94
N PHE A 153 -18.69 40.43 4.33
CA PHE A 153 -19.62 39.43 3.77
C PHE A 153 -20.10 39.69 2.32
N ASN A 154 -19.49 40.62 1.57
CA ASN A 154 -19.95 41.07 0.26
C ASN A 154 -19.12 40.60 -0.95
N TYR A 155 -18.22 39.64 -0.78
CA TYR A 155 -17.66 38.90 -1.92
C TYR A 155 -17.96 37.43 -1.76
N GLN A 156 -18.97 36.95 -2.48
CA GLN A 156 -19.16 35.52 -2.68
C GLN A 156 -17.97 35.01 -3.51
N PRO A 157 -17.16 34.07 -3.01
CA PRO A 157 -16.23 33.38 -3.88
C PRO A 157 -17.06 32.61 -4.90
N LEU A 158 -16.73 32.77 -6.18
CA LEU A 158 -17.28 31.93 -7.24
C LEU A 158 -16.82 30.50 -7.00
N PHE A 159 -17.60 29.75 -6.21
CA PHE A 159 -17.47 28.31 -6.10
C PHE A 159 -17.64 27.73 -7.52
N ARG A 160 -16.53 27.33 -8.16
CA ARG A 160 -16.62 26.49 -9.35
C ARG A 160 -17.08 25.10 -8.90
N LYS A 161 -18.40 24.94 -8.88
CA LYS A 161 -19.12 23.66 -8.73
C LYS A 161 -18.57 22.67 -9.77
N SER A 162 -18.35 21.43 -9.33
CA SER A 162 -17.92 20.24 -10.08
C SER A 162 -16.64 20.38 -10.92
N GLN A 163 -15.51 19.97 -10.35
CA GLN A 163 -14.50 19.31 -11.18
C GLN A 163 -15.02 17.88 -11.40
N ASP A 164 -15.68 17.72 -12.54
CA ASP A 164 -16.23 16.45 -13.01
C ASP A 164 -15.13 15.38 -12.99
N ASN A 165 -15.43 14.18 -12.50
CA ASN A 165 -14.45 13.08 -12.34
C ASN A 165 -13.98 12.48 -13.68
N THR A 166 -14.13 13.21 -14.79
CA THR A 166 -13.67 12.78 -16.10
C THR A 166 -12.22 13.20 -16.30
N PRO A 167 -11.33 12.29 -16.72
CA PRO A 167 -9.94 12.63 -17.02
C PRO A 167 -9.91 13.73 -18.07
N LEU A 168 -9.05 14.74 -17.87
CA LEU A 168 -8.83 15.85 -18.79
C LEU A 168 -8.42 15.29 -20.15
N ARG A 169 -9.38 15.13 -21.06
CA ARG A 169 -9.11 14.82 -22.46
C ARG A 169 -8.39 16.01 -23.06
N ILE A 170 -7.37 15.76 -23.88
CA ILE A 170 -6.56 16.78 -24.58
C ILE A 170 -7.45 17.81 -25.31
N SER A 171 -8.60 17.36 -25.83
CA SER A 171 -9.61 18.23 -26.44
C SER A 171 -10.11 19.35 -25.50
N ASN A 172 -10.34 19.05 -24.22
CA ASN A 172 -10.81 20.02 -23.24
C ASN A 172 -9.70 21.02 -22.86
N TYR A 173 -8.44 20.59 -22.86
CA TYR A 173 -7.29 21.49 -22.64
C TYR A 173 -7.09 22.43 -23.82
N ILE A 174 -7.22 21.94 -25.05
CA ILE A 174 -7.09 22.74 -26.26
C ILE A 174 -8.19 23.80 -26.33
N ASN A 175 -9.44 23.44 -26.02
CA ASN A 175 -10.55 24.38 -26.02
C ASN A 175 -10.42 25.42 -24.89
N PHE A 176 -9.93 25.01 -23.72
CA PHE A 176 -9.64 25.94 -22.63
C PHE A 176 -8.52 26.92 -22.99
N ALA A 177 -7.40 26.44 -23.52
CA ALA A 177 -6.28 27.29 -23.89
C ALA A 177 -6.64 28.25 -25.04
N LYS A 178 -7.41 27.79 -26.04
CA LYS A 178 -8.02 28.68 -27.05
C LYS A 178 -8.94 29.72 -26.43
N SER A 179 -9.81 29.36 -25.48
CA SER A 179 -10.73 30.30 -24.82
C SER A 179 -10.03 31.38 -23.99
N LYS A 180 -8.77 31.15 -23.62
CA LYS A 180 -7.93 32.08 -22.85
C LYS A 180 -6.87 32.77 -23.69
N ASN A 181 -6.92 32.64 -25.02
CA ASN A 181 -5.88 33.14 -25.94
C ASN A 181 -4.46 32.69 -25.55
N LEU A 182 -4.34 31.53 -24.89
CA LEU A 182 -3.06 30.93 -24.58
C LEU A 182 -2.59 30.21 -25.85
N LYS A 183 -1.39 30.56 -26.32
CA LYS A 183 -0.76 29.83 -27.43
C LYS A 183 -0.42 28.43 -26.92
N ILE A 184 -0.95 27.43 -27.63
CA ILE A 184 -0.65 26.01 -27.46
C ILE A 184 0.38 25.63 -28.51
#